data_AF-A0AAJ2MU72-F1
#
_entry.id   AF-A0AAJ2MU72-F1
#
_cell.length_a   1.000
_cell.length_b   1.000
_cell.length_c   1.000
_cell.angle_alpha   90.00
_cell.angle_beta   90.00
_cell.angle_gamma   90.00
#
_symmetry.space_group_name_H-M   'P 1'
#
loop_
_entity.id
_entity.type
_entity.pdbx_description
1 polymer ?
#
loop_
_entity_poly.entity_id
_entity_poly.type
_entity_poly.pdbx_seq_one_letter_code
_entity_poly.pdbx_strand_id
1 'polypeptide(L)'
;TDDEPDLWEHDYTGDILQWIDLGHPDESRIRKASNRSRQVQVVNYGGNASEIWWTKQGKGLARFDNLSVVDLDGAFVEQWGQQIQRAMRFSVLIQDEEVQILNDQIQLDIIPNWRKRAKA
;
A
#
# COMPACT_ATOMS: atom_id res chain seq x y z
N THR A 1 -1.71 5.78 -14.42
CA THR A 1 -1.40 5.35 -15.82
C THR A 1 -0.58 4.08 -15.75
N ASP A 2 -0.28 3.40 -16.86
CA ASP A 2 0.56 2.18 -16.84
C ASP A 2 2.04 2.47 -16.53
N ASP A 3 2.46 3.73 -16.59
CA ASP A 3 3.85 4.17 -16.44
C ASP A 3 4.17 4.79 -15.08
N GLU A 4 3.16 5.16 -14.29
CA GLU A 4 3.30 5.86 -13.01
C GLU A 4 2.55 5.11 -11.88
N PRO A 5 3.13 5.06 -10.67
CA PRO A 5 2.45 4.57 -9.47
C PRO A 5 1.44 5.58 -8.94
N ASP A 6 0.70 5.16 -7.91
CA ASP A 6 -0.11 6.09 -7.11
C ASP A 6 0.76 7.01 -6.25
N LEU A 7 1.85 6.47 -5.67
CA LEU A 7 2.87 7.26 -4.98
C LEU A 7 4.28 6.76 -5.30
N TRP A 8 5.24 7.68 -5.31
CA TRP A 8 6.66 7.35 -5.42
C TRP A 8 7.57 8.32 -4.69
N GLU A 9 8.73 7.83 -4.30
CA GLU A 9 9.85 8.61 -3.80
C GLU A 9 11.01 8.51 -4.80
N HIS A 10 11.61 9.65 -5.12
CA HIS A 10 12.80 9.73 -5.96
C HIS A 10 13.97 10.27 -5.15
N ASP A 11 15.19 9.84 -5.50
CA ASP A 11 16.38 10.53 -5.03
C ASP A 11 16.68 11.78 -5.89
N TYR A 12 17.74 12.51 -5.52
CA TYR A 12 18.15 13.73 -6.20
C TYR A 12 18.66 13.53 -7.64
N THR A 13 18.90 12.28 -8.06
CA THR A 13 19.28 11.95 -9.44
C THR A 13 18.09 11.53 -10.30
N GLY A 14 16.92 11.34 -9.68
CA GLY A 14 15.71 10.87 -10.34
C GLY A 14 15.53 9.35 -10.33
N ASP A 15 16.36 8.60 -9.61
CA ASP A 15 16.14 7.17 -9.41
C ASP A 15 14.97 6.95 -8.45
N ILE A 16 14.14 5.95 -8.73
CA ILE A 16 12.96 5.63 -7.91
C ILE A 16 13.40 4.83 -6.68
N LEU A 17 13.29 5.43 -5.51
CA LEU A 17 13.55 4.78 -4.23
C LEU A 17 12.37 3.89 -3.83
N GLN A 18 11.15 4.43 -3.88
CA GLN A 18 9.93 3.75 -3.47
C GLN A 18 8.87 3.86 -4.57
N TRP A 19 8.23 2.74 -4.90
CA TRP A 19 7.06 2.66 -5.79
C TRP A 19 5.88 2.09 -5.00
N ILE A 20 4.74 2.79 -4.99
CA ILE A 20 3.54 2.37 -4.25
C ILE A 20 2.33 2.31 -5.20
N ASP A 21 1.76 1.11 -5.33
CA ASP A 21 0.51 0.89 -6.04
C ASP A 21 -0.61 0.52 -5.07
N LEU A 22 -1.80 1.05 -5.32
CA LEU A 22 -3.03 0.76 -4.59
C LEU A 22 -3.86 -0.30 -5.33
N GLY A 23 -4.55 -1.15 -4.56
CA GLY A 23 -5.44 -2.17 -5.12
C GLY A 23 -4.70 -3.39 -5.65
N HIS A 24 -5.18 -3.99 -6.75
CA HIS A 24 -4.81 -5.34 -7.17
C HIS A 24 -4.01 -5.36 -8.50
N PRO A 25 -2.79 -4.81 -8.56
CA PRO A 25 -2.01 -4.77 -9.79
C PRO A 25 -1.70 -6.18 -10.28
N ASP A 26 -1.63 -6.35 -11.60
CA ASP A 26 -1.23 -7.64 -12.17
C ASP A 26 0.27 -7.91 -11.99
N GLU A 27 0.68 -9.14 -12.27
CA GLU A 27 2.09 -9.54 -12.11
C GLU A 27 3.03 -8.77 -13.05
N SER A 28 2.53 -8.34 -14.21
CA SER A 28 3.33 -7.58 -15.20
C SER A 28 3.67 -6.20 -14.65
N ARG A 29 2.70 -5.50 -14.07
CA ARG A 29 2.87 -4.20 -13.42
C ARG A 29 3.82 -4.29 -12.24
N ILE A 30 3.65 -5.28 -11.37
CA ILE A 30 4.56 -5.48 -10.22
C ILE A 30 5.98 -5.77 -10.71
N ARG A 31 6.15 -6.62 -11.72
CA ARG A 31 7.48 -6.90 -12.29
C ARG A 31 8.14 -5.64 -12.85
N LYS A 32 7.38 -4.79 -13.56
CA LYS A 32 7.86 -3.51 -14.07
C LYS A 32 8.28 -2.58 -12.93
N ALA A 33 7.46 -2.46 -11.89
CA ALA A 33 7.79 -1.66 -10.70
C ALA A 33 9.06 -2.15 -10.02
N SER A 34 9.17 -3.48 -9.78
CA SER A 34 10.32 -4.10 -9.11
C SER A 34 11.63 -3.92 -9.87
N ASN A 35 11.59 -3.81 -11.21
CA ASN A 35 12.77 -3.55 -12.02
C ASN A 35 13.15 -2.05 -12.08
N ARG A 36 12.22 -1.14 -11.78
CA ARG A 36 12.42 0.31 -11.92
C ARG A 36 12.70 1.02 -10.60
N SER A 37 12.50 0.36 -9.47
CA SER A 37 12.56 0.97 -8.15
C SER A 37 13.36 0.14 -7.16
N ARG A 38 13.92 0.80 -6.13
CA ARG A 38 14.61 0.08 -5.06
C ARG A 38 13.65 -0.71 -4.19
N GLN A 39 12.45 -0.20 -3.95
CA GLN A 39 11.41 -0.83 -3.15
C GLN A 39 10.03 -0.68 -3.82
N VAL A 40 9.25 -1.75 -3.77
CA VAL A 40 7.86 -1.78 -4.25
C VAL A 40 6.94 -2.12 -3.09
N GLN A 41 5.85 -1.39 -2.96
CA GLN A 41 4.77 -1.68 -2.03
C GLN A 41 3.44 -1.74 -2.77
N VAL A 42 2.67 -2.79 -2.51
CA VAL A 42 1.26 -2.88 -2.93
C VAL A 42 0.39 -2.75 -1.69
N VAL A 43 -0.53 -1.78 -1.69
CA VAL A 43 -1.49 -1.53 -0.61
C VAL A 43 -2.88 -1.95 -1.08
N ASN A 44 -3.31 -3.10 -0.60
CA ASN A 44 -4.63 -3.64 -0.86
C ASN A 44 -5.65 -3.10 0.17
N TYR A 45 -6.90 -2.91 -0.24
CA TYR A 45 -7.99 -2.52 0.66
C TYR A 45 -9.34 -3.13 0.29
N GLY A 46 -9.37 -4.08 -0.65
CA GLY A 46 -10.61 -4.67 -1.20
C GLY A 46 -11.17 -5.87 -0.44
N GLY A 47 -10.74 -6.13 0.81
CA GLY A 47 -11.19 -7.28 1.60
C GLY A 47 -11.08 -8.62 0.86
N ASN A 48 -12.21 -9.28 0.61
CA ASN A 48 -12.27 -10.57 -0.08
C ASN A 48 -11.62 -10.55 -1.49
N ALA A 49 -11.73 -9.43 -2.22
CA ALA A 49 -11.08 -9.31 -3.52
C ALA A 49 -9.54 -9.37 -3.40
N SER A 50 -8.98 -8.80 -2.32
CA SER A 50 -7.54 -8.87 -2.01
C SER A 50 -7.10 -10.28 -1.69
N GLU A 51 -7.92 -11.05 -0.96
CA GLU A 51 -7.63 -12.46 -0.66
C GLU A 51 -7.61 -13.32 -1.94
N ILE A 52 -8.59 -13.12 -2.82
CA ILE A 52 -8.66 -13.82 -4.12
C ILE A 52 -7.44 -13.47 -4.98
N TRP A 53 -7.09 -12.18 -5.06
CA TRP A 53 -5.92 -11.73 -5.80
C TRP A 53 -4.63 -12.34 -5.23
N TRP A 54 -4.46 -12.33 -3.91
CA TRP A 54 -3.27 -12.88 -3.25
C TRP A 54 -3.16 -14.39 -3.44
N THR A 55 -4.27 -15.12 -3.34
CA THR A 55 -4.32 -16.57 -3.59
C THR A 55 -3.86 -16.91 -5.01
N LYS A 56 -4.24 -16.08 -6.00
CA LYS A 56 -3.88 -16.27 -7.40
C LYS A 56 -2.43 -15.88 -7.71
N GLN A 57 -1.97 -14.73 -7.21
CA GLN A 57 -0.70 -14.12 -7.62
C GLN A 57 0.45 -14.36 -6.63
N GLY A 58 0.16 -14.52 -5.34
CA GLY A 58 1.15 -14.46 -4.25
C GLY A 58 2.33 -15.43 -4.42
N LYS A 59 2.09 -16.62 -4.97
CA LYS A 59 3.17 -17.58 -5.30
C LYS A 59 4.14 -17.03 -6.35
N GLY A 60 3.63 -16.41 -7.41
CA GLY A 60 4.46 -15.79 -8.45
C GLY A 60 5.19 -14.55 -7.95
N LEU A 61 4.57 -13.81 -7.01
CA LEU A 61 5.13 -12.61 -6.41
C LEU A 61 6.21 -12.89 -5.34
N ALA A 62 6.30 -14.13 -4.83
CA ALA A 62 7.27 -14.52 -3.82
C ALA A 62 8.73 -14.25 -4.24
N ARG A 63 9.03 -14.29 -5.54
CA ARG A 63 10.38 -14.09 -6.10
C ARG A 63 10.93 -12.66 -6.05
N PHE A 64 10.07 -11.65 -5.89
CA PHE A 64 10.50 -10.25 -5.89
C PHE A 64 10.98 -9.86 -4.49
N ASP A 65 12.30 -9.78 -4.30
CA ASP A 65 12.87 -9.55 -2.97
C ASP A 65 12.64 -8.13 -2.44
N ASN A 66 12.42 -7.16 -3.34
CA ASN A 66 12.11 -5.77 -3.01
C ASN A 66 10.60 -5.46 -2.94
N LEU A 67 9.74 -6.49 -2.94
CA LEU A 67 8.29 -6.32 -2.90
C LEU A 67 7.75 -6.53 -1.49
N SER A 68 6.96 -5.57 -1.01
CA SER A 68 6.07 -5.72 0.13
C SER A 68 4.61 -5.64 -0.30
N VAL A 69 3.75 -6.42 0.35
CA VAL A 69 2.29 -6.43 0.10
C VAL A 69 1.60 -6.35 1.44
N VAL A 70 0.75 -5.33 1.59
CA VAL A 70 0.01 -5.05 2.81
C VAL A 70 -1.47 -4.92 2.50
N ASP A 71 -2.31 -5.47 3.36
CA ASP A 71 -3.75 -5.35 3.31
C ASP A 71 -4.20 -4.40 4.44
N LEU A 72 -4.97 -3.39 4.07
CA LEU A 72 -5.77 -2.59 4.98
C LEU A 72 -7.18 -3.17 5.03
N ASP A 73 -7.79 -3.14 6.22
CA ASP A 73 -9.19 -3.53 6.37
C ASP A 73 -10.10 -2.62 5.54
N GLY A 74 -11.01 -3.23 4.79
CA GLY A 74 -11.91 -2.50 3.89
C GLY A 74 -12.87 -1.60 4.65
N ALA A 75 -13.36 -2.03 5.81
CA ALA A 75 -14.26 -1.23 6.63
C ALA A 75 -13.55 0.00 7.21
N PHE A 76 -12.28 -0.13 7.63
CA PHE A 76 -11.45 1.01 8.01
C PHE A 76 -11.31 2.01 6.85
N VAL A 77 -10.95 1.55 5.64
CA VAL A 77 -10.76 2.43 4.48
C VAL A 77 -12.05 3.12 4.07
N GLU A 78 -13.19 2.42 4.12
CA GLU A 78 -14.51 3.00 3.82
C GLU A 78 -14.88 4.10 4.83
N GLN A 79 -14.69 3.86 6.13
CA GLN A 79 -14.95 4.87 7.17
C GLN A 79 -14.03 6.07 7.04
N TRP A 80 -12.74 5.85 6.78
CA TRP A 80 -11.80 6.95 6.59
C TRP A 80 -12.13 7.76 5.32
N GLY A 81 -12.52 7.10 4.23
CA GLY A 81 -12.94 7.73 2.98
C GLY A 81 -14.15 8.66 3.13
N GLN A 82 -15.06 8.37 4.08
CA GLN A 82 -16.20 9.25 4.38
C GLN A 82 -15.78 10.61 4.98
N GLN A 83 -14.53 10.75 5.43
CA GLN A 83 -14.01 11.98 6.02
C GLN A 83 -13.32 12.91 5.01
N ILE A 84 -13.38 12.57 3.71
CA ILE A 84 -12.79 13.40 2.67
C ILE A 84 -13.45 14.79 2.67
N GLN A 85 -12.62 15.81 2.81
CA GLN A 85 -13.01 17.21 2.76
C GLN A 85 -12.02 17.98 1.87
N ARG A 86 -12.40 19.18 1.42
CA ARG A 86 -11.50 20.04 0.62
C ARG A 86 -10.22 20.43 1.37
N ALA A 87 -10.33 20.64 2.68
CA ALA A 87 -9.21 20.87 3.58
C ALA A 87 -9.33 19.86 4.72
N MET A 88 -8.27 19.10 4.96
CA MET A 88 -8.24 18.05 5.97
C MET A 88 -7.09 18.30 6.92
N ARG A 89 -7.34 18.06 8.21
CA ARG A 89 -6.31 18.04 9.24
C ARG A 89 -6.44 16.73 9.99
N PHE A 90 -5.47 15.85 9.81
CA PHE A 90 -5.36 14.61 10.54
C PHE A 90 -4.12 14.66 11.42
N SER A 91 -4.23 14.09 12.62
CA SER A 91 -3.08 13.60 13.37
C SER A 91 -2.96 12.11 13.08
N VAL A 92 -1.78 11.68 12.64
CA VAL A 92 -1.48 10.28 12.35
C VAL A 92 -0.40 9.84 13.32
N LEU A 93 -0.71 8.87 14.16
CA LEU A 93 0.22 8.26 15.11
C LEU A 93 0.53 6.85 14.63
N ILE A 94 1.81 6.49 14.67
CA ILE A 94 2.28 5.14 14.31
C ILE A 94 3.08 4.62 15.49
N GLN A 95 2.61 3.54 16.11
CA GLN A 95 3.26 2.92 17.26
C GLN A 95 3.04 1.41 17.21
N ASP A 96 4.10 0.62 17.41
CA ASP A 96 4.02 -0.85 17.50
C ASP A 96 3.21 -1.49 16.35
N GLU A 97 3.42 -1.00 15.11
CA GLU A 97 2.71 -1.38 13.87
C GLU A 97 1.24 -0.94 13.78
N GLU A 98 0.66 -0.38 14.82
CA GLU A 98 -0.65 0.24 14.80
C GLU A 98 -0.57 1.66 14.23
N VAL A 99 -1.52 1.98 13.36
CA VAL A 99 -1.72 3.32 12.81
C VAL A 99 -3.03 3.85 13.35
N GLN A 100 -2.95 4.94 14.11
CA GLN A 100 -4.08 5.71 14.57
C GLN A 100 -4.22 6.97 13.72
N ILE A 101 -5.41 7.22 13.19
CA ILE A 101 -5.77 8.40 12.42
C ILE A 101 -6.91 9.10 13.13
N LEU A 102 -6.69 10.36 13.51
CA LEU A 102 -7.70 11.15 14.21
C LEU A 102 -7.82 12.57 13.66
N ASN A 103 -9.02 13.11 13.71
CA ASN A 103 -9.34 14.51 13.50
C ASN A 103 -10.39 14.93 14.54
N ASP A 104 -11.01 16.10 14.37
CA ASP A 104 -12.01 16.62 15.32
C ASP A 104 -13.33 15.80 15.35
N GLN A 105 -13.51 14.85 14.42
CA GLN A 105 -14.76 14.12 14.18
C GLN A 105 -14.63 12.61 14.39
N ILE A 106 -13.47 12.04 14.08
CA ILE A 106 -13.22 10.59 14.10
C ILE A 106 -11.89 10.25 14.77
N GLN A 107 -11.84 9.04 15.31
CA GLN A 107 -10.61 8.33 15.66
C GLN A 107 -10.75 6.91 15.09
N LEU A 108 -9.85 6.55 14.19
CA LEU A 108 -9.80 5.24 13.55
C LEU A 108 -8.44 4.63 13.80
N ASP A 109 -8.44 3.34 14.12
CA ASP A 109 -7.23 2.57 14.41
C ASP A 109 -7.15 1.38 13.44
N ILE A 110 -5.95 1.07 12.98
CA ILE A 110 -5.69 -0.09 12.12
C ILE A 110 -4.31 -0.67 12.39
N ILE A 111 -4.22 -2.00 12.44
CA ILE A 111 -2.96 -2.73 12.31
C ILE A 111 -2.91 -3.30 10.88
N PRO A 112 -2.05 -2.78 9.99
CA PRO A 112 -1.95 -3.28 8.63
C PRO A 112 -1.53 -4.75 8.59
N ASN A 113 -2.23 -5.55 7.79
CA ASN A 113 -1.94 -6.97 7.66
C ASN A 113 -0.94 -7.25 6.54
N TRP A 114 0.28 -7.66 6.89
CA TRP A 114 1.33 -7.91 5.91
C TRP A 114 1.21 -9.30 5.29
N ARG A 115 0.92 -9.37 4.00
CA ARG A 115 0.97 -10.60 3.20
C ARG A 115 2.39 -11.00 2.82
N LYS A 116 3.24 -10.00 2.60
CA LYS A 116 4.66 -10.15 2.30
C LYS A 116 5.42 -8.90 2.73
N ARG A 117 6.62 -9.09 3.26
CA ARG A 117 7.59 -8.01 3.48
C ARG A 117 8.81 -8.24 2.59
N ALA A 118 9.36 -7.17 2.05
CA ALA A 118 10.63 -7.20 1.32
C ALA A 118 11.74 -7.78 2.22
N LYS A 119 12.74 -8.42 1.61
CA LYS A 119 13.91 -8.89 2.34
C LYS A 119 14.80 -7.70 2.70
N ALA A 120 15.36 -7.75 3.92
CA ALA A 120 16.37 -6.81 4.37
C ALA A 120 17.69 -7.00 3.60
#